data_AF-A0A6A4M7D9-F1
#
_entry.id   AF-A0A6A4M7D9-F1
#
_cell.length_a   1.000
_cell.length_b   1.000
_cell.length_c   1.000
_cell.angle_alpha   90.00
_cell.angle_beta   90.00
_cell.angle_gamma   90.00
#
_symmetry.space_group_name_H-M   'P 1'
#
loop_
_entity.id
_entity.type
_entity.pdbx_description
1 polymer ?
#
loop_
_entity_poly.entity_id
_entity_poly.type
_entity_poly.pdbx_seq_one_letter_code
_entity_poly.pdbx_strand_id
1 'polypeptide(L)'
;MSASSSSTPNSRSKLECNVLCGCGVRAPLRTTIAEPNVGRRFLGCVNYKKDDEACKFFDWVDPPTCERGKDFRNWMVKKNDDLQKENVDLRAKIAELKEREEWFLMKMNCMNRNLKEMEDGFALKMEQYKNKEDWNELEMEDLRVKMEEVEANNVQLRVKVEEMEANNVSLRKRLKEEVEYGKKTGECVDCNGVTFSWHRDCCLFGG
;
A
#
# COMPACT_ATOMS: atom_id res chain seq x y z
N MET A 1 -43.35 24.34 57.37
CA MET A 1 -43.67 25.71 56.92
C MET A 1 -44.28 25.58 55.54
N SER A 2 -45.60 25.79 55.44
CA SER A 2 -46.36 25.59 54.20
C SER A 2 -46.15 26.81 53.29
N ALA A 3 -45.63 26.59 52.08
CA ALA A 3 -45.52 27.63 51.07
C ALA A 3 -46.88 27.81 50.40
N SER A 4 -47.56 28.91 50.71
CA SER A 4 -48.77 29.35 50.01
C SER A 4 -48.42 29.72 48.57
N SER A 5 -48.87 28.91 47.62
CA SER A 5 -48.77 29.17 46.20
C SER A 5 -49.79 30.23 45.77
N SER A 6 -49.35 31.49 45.73
CA SER A 6 -50.09 32.61 45.15
C SER A 6 -50.21 32.41 43.64
N SER A 7 -51.34 31.85 43.19
CA SER A 7 -51.65 31.73 41.77
C SER A 7 -52.15 33.09 41.26
N THR A 8 -51.26 33.84 40.62
CA THR A 8 -51.67 34.99 39.81
C THR A 8 -52.50 34.48 38.62
N PRO A 9 -53.73 34.98 38.40
CA PRO A 9 -54.51 34.58 37.25
C PRO A 9 -53.81 35.10 35.99
N ASN A 10 -53.37 34.15 35.17
CA ASN A 10 -52.79 34.40 33.86
C ASN A 10 -53.80 35.19 33.02
N SER A 11 -53.53 36.45 32.72
CA SER A 11 -54.39 37.37 31.95
C SER A 11 -54.70 36.91 30.51
N ARG A 12 -54.22 35.72 30.12
CA ARG A 12 -54.44 35.10 28.81
C ARG A 12 -55.87 34.58 28.59
N SER A 13 -56.67 34.37 29.64
CA SER A 13 -57.98 33.70 29.53
C SER A 13 -59.20 34.61 29.40
N LYS A 14 -59.06 35.94 29.51
CA LYS A 14 -60.24 36.84 29.61
C LYS A 14 -60.83 37.30 28.27
N LEU A 15 -60.08 37.20 27.17
CA LEU A 15 -60.53 37.58 25.83
C LEU A 15 -61.20 36.45 25.03
N GLU A 16 -61.07 35.19 25.47
CA GLU A 16 -61.39 34.04 24.62
C GLU A 16 -62.84 33.52 24.67
N CYS A 17 -63.75 34.02 25.52
CA CYS A 17 -65.00 33.27 25.73
C CYS A 17 -66.32 33.90 25.24
N ASN A 18 -66.47 35.22 25.06
CA ASN A 18 -67.82 35.79 24.88
C ASN A 18 -68.02 36.85 23.78
N VAL A 19 -67.07 37.06 22.86
CA VAL A 19 -67.32 38.00 21.75
C VAL A 19 -68.21 37.33 20.70
N LEU A 20 -69.46 37.78 20.60
CA LEU A 20 -70.42 37.35 19.60
C LEU A 20 -70.35 38.28 18.38
N CYS A 21 -70.44 37.70 17.19
CA CYS A 21 -70.58 38.48 15.96
C CYS A 21 -72.05 38.92 15.75
N GLY A 22 -72.31 39.66 14.68
CA GLY A 22 -73.67 40.08 14.30
C GLY A 22 -74.67 38.94 14.02
N CYS A 23 -74.21 37.70 13.82
CA CYS A 23 -75.07 36.52 13.71
C CYS A 23 -75.44 35.89 15.06
N GLY A 24 -74.97 36.43 16.19
CA GLY A 24 -75.15 35.83 17.51
C GLY A 24 -74.28 34.58 17.77
N VAL A 25 -73.35 34.24 16.87
CA VAL A 25 -72.38 33.14 17.07
C VAL A 25 -71.04 33.68 17.58
N ARG A 26 -70.30 32.85 18.32
CA ARG A 26 -68.97 33.19 18.84
C ARG A 26 -67.99 33.46 17.70
N ALA A 27 -67.28 34.58 17.76
CA ALA A 27 -66.19 34.89 16.83
C ALA A 27 -64.91 34.15 17.25
N PRO A 28 -64.35 33.23 16.44
CA PRO A 28 -63.09 32.57 16.76
C PRO A 28 -61.90 33.53 16.74
N LEU A 29 -60.96 33.32 17.67
CA LEU A 29 -59.65 33.96 17.67
C LEU A 29 -58.77 33.33 16.59
N ARG A 30 -58.19 34.15 15.72
CA ARG A 30 -57.29 33.72 14.65
C ARG A 30 -56.03 34.57 14.67
N THR A 31 -54.90 33.96 14.32
CA THR A 31 -53.62 34.67 14.15
C THR A 31 -53.37 34.89 12.68
N THR A 32 -53.03 36.11 12.29
CA THR A 32 -52.62 36.39 10.91
C THR A 32 -51.22 35.84 10.65
N ILE A 33 -51.04 35.22 9.49
CA ILE A 33 -49.74 34.69 9.03
C ILE A 33 -49.16 35.50 7.87
N ALA A 34 -49.92 36.47 7.36
CA ALA A 34 -49.55 37.29 6.21
C ALA A 34 -49.14 38.70 6.65
N GLU A 35 -48.22 39.31 5.90
CA GLU A 35 -47.84 40.70 6.08
C GLU A 35 -49.00 41.67 5.78
N PRO A 36 -49.04 42.85 6.43
CA PRO A 36 -48.08 43.39 7.42
C PRO A 36 -48.35 42.95 8.87
N ASN A 37 -49.35 42.09 9.10
CA ASN A 37 -49.88 41.80 10.44
C ASN A 37 -49.37 40.48 11.04
N VAL A 38 -48.41 39.77 10.44
CA VAL A 38 -47.92 38.45 10.89
C VAL A 38 -47.79 38.35 12.42
N GLY A 39 -48.43 37.33 13.00
CA GLY A 39 -48.46 37.08 14.43
C GLY A 39 -49.54 37.84 15.20
N ARG A 40 -50.22 38.82 14.57
CA ARG A 40 -51.29 39.61 15.20
C ARG A 40 -52.60 38.85 15.20
N ARG A 41 -53.26 38.81 16.36
CA ARG A 41 -54.53 38.09 16.54
C ARG A 41 -55.75 38.97 16.27
N PHE A 42 -56.79 38.38 15.69
CA PHE A 42 -58.08 39.01 15.40
C PHE A 42 -59.23 38.05 15.70
N LEU A 43 -60.40 38.61 15.96
CA LEU A 43 -61.68 37.91 16.04
C LEU A 43 -62.45 38.19 14.75
N GLY A 44 -62.95 37.14 14.09
CA GLY A 44 -63.72 37.30 12.86
C GLY A 44 -64.84 36.29 12.77
N CYS A 45 -65.99 36.68 12.19
CA CYS A 45 -67.11 35.76 12.05
C CYS A 45 -66.74 34.53 11.19
N VAL A 46 -67.22 33.35 11.59
CA VAL A 46 -67.12 32.13 10.76
C VAL A 46 -67.80 32.27 9.40
N ASN A 47 -68.84 33.12 9.31
CA ASN A 47 -69.59 33.42 8.09
C ASN A 47 -69.05 34.64 7.32
N TYR A 48 -67.85 35.13 7.63
CA TYR A 48 -67.28 36.36 7.02
C TYR A 48 -67.14 36.31 5.48
N LYS A 49 -67.00 35.10 4.91
CA LYS A 49 -66.85 34.86 3.46
C LYS A 49 -68.04 34.13 2.82
N LYS A 50 -69.21 34.06 3.48
CA LYS A 50 -70.44 33.64 2.78
C LYS A 50 -70.86 34.75 1.80
N ASP A 51 -71.69 34.44 0.80
CA ASP A 51 -72.03 35.35 -0.31
C ASP A 51 -72.85 36.59 0.16
N ASP A 52 -73.98 36.92 -0.46
CA ASP A 52 -74.69 38.20 -0.27
C ASP A 52 -75.10 38.55 1.19
N GLU A 53 -74.99 37.61 2.12
CA GLU A 53 -75.27 37.77 3.56
C GLU A 53 -74.05 37.55 4.48
N ALA A 54 -72.81 37.79 4.03
CA ALA A 54 -71.62 37.63 4.89
C ALA A 54 -71.62 38.60 6.09
N CYS A 55 -71.53 38.04 7.30
CA CYS A 55 -71.31 38.81 8.51
C CYS A 55 -69.90 39.44 8.52
N LYS A 56 -69.83 40.77 8.42
CA LYS A 56 -68.57 41.52 8.35
C LYS A 56 -67.92 41.79 9.71
N PHE A 57 -68.32 41.07 10.77
CA PHE A 57 -67.71 41.22 12.08
C PHE A 57 -66.22 40.84 12.03
N PHE A 58 -65.38 41.81 12.40
CA PHE A 58 -63.93 41.70 12.47
C PHE A 58 -63.42 42.67 13.54
N ASP A 59 -62.54 42.19 14.42
CA ASP A 59 -61.90 43.04 15.42
C ASP A 59 -60.48 42.59 15.74
N TRP A 60 -59.58 43.54 15.98
CA TRP A 60 -58.18 43.24 16.33
C TRP A 60 -58.04 43.02 17.83
N VAL A 61 -57.45 41.90 18.23
CA VAL A 61 -57.18 41.61 19.64
C VAL A 61 -55.87 42.25 20.07
N ASP A 62 -54.83 42.11 19.25
CA ASP A 62 -53.54 42.73 19.52
C ASP A 62 -53.49 44.11 18.85
N PRO A 63 -52.85 45.13 19.46
CA PRO A 63 -52.61 46.41 18.80
C PRO A 63 -51.63 46.23 17.60
N PRO A 64 -51.56 47.21 16.68
CA PRO A 64 -50.54 47.17 15.63
C PRO A 64 -49.14 47.09 16.22
N THR A 65 -48.23 46.38 15.55
CA THR A 65 -46.82 46.38 15.95
C THR A 65 -46.28 47.81 15.96
N CYS A 66 -45.66 48.22 17.06
CA CYS A 66 -45.04 49.53 17.17
C CYS A 66 -43.85 49.67 16.19
N GLU A 67 -43.48 50.91 15.85
CA GLU A 67 -42.43 51.18 14.87
C GLU A 67 -41.09 50.52 15.28
N ARG A 68 -40.73 50.61 16.56
CA ARG A 68 -39.57 49.90 17.15
C ARG A 68 -39.60 48.39 16.90
N GLY A 69 -40.78 47.76 16.96
CA GLY A 69 -40.95 46.34 16.69
C GLY A 69 -40.75 45.98 15.21
N LYS A 70 -41.15 46.86 14.30
CA LYS A 70 -40.86 46.73 12.87
C LYS A 70 -39.38 46.92 12.58
N ASP A 71 -38.75 47.94 13.17
CA ASP A 71 -37.31 48.20 13.05
C ASP A 71 -36.48 47.00 13.53
N PHE A 72 -36.85 46.44 14.68
CA PHE A 72 -36.18 45.27 15.23
C PHE A 72 -36.33 44.03 14.33
N ARG A 73 -37.53 43.79 13.77
CA ARG A 73 -37.74 42.74 12.77
C ARG A 73 -36.87 42.95 11.53
N ASN A 74 -36.84 44.16 10.97
CA ASN A 74 -36.04 44.47 9.79
C ASN A 74 -34.54 44.28 10.08
N TRP A 75 -34.09 44.68 11.28
CA TRP A 75 -32.72 44.43 11.74
C TRP A 75 -32.42 42.93 11.85
N MET A 76 -33.35 42.14 12.40
CA MET A 76 -33.18 40.68 12.49
C MET A 76 -33.12 40.02 11.11
N VAL A 77 -33.99 40.41 10.18
CA VAL A 77 -33.98 39.91 8.80
C VAL A 77 -32.64 40.23 8.15
N LYS A 78 -32.21 41.50 8.20
CA LYS A 78 -30.90 41.91 7.66
C LYS A 78 -29.75 41.13 8.29
N LYS A 79 -29.77 40.94 9.62
CA LYS A 79 -28.73 40.19 10.32
C LYS A 79 -28.73 38.72 9.91
N ASN A 80 -29.90 38.14 9.67
CA ASN A 80 -30.02 36.77 9.17
C ASN A 80 -29.48 36.65 7.75
N ASP A 81 -29.79 37.60 6.86
CA ASP A 81 -29.25 37.64 5.49
C ASP A 81 -27.73 37.79 5.48
N ASP A 82 -27.18 38.65 6.34
CA ASP A 82 -25.73 38.82 6.49
C ASP A 82 -25.06 37.53 6.99
N LEU A 83 -25.66 36.86 7.98
CA LEU A 83 -25.18 35.56 8.48
C LEU A 83 -25.27 34.45 7.42
N GLN A 84 -26.33 34.46 6.60
CA GLN A 84 -26.48 33.50 5.50
C GLN A 84 -25.39 33.69 4.45
N LYS A 85 -25.08 34.94 4.08
CA LYS A 85 -23.96 35.25 3.16
C LYS A 85 -22.62 34.78 3.73
N GLU A 86 -22.33 35.11 4.99
CA GLU A 86 -21.10 34.66 5.66
C GLU A 86 -21.02 33.12 5.70
N ASN A 87 -22.14 32.42 5.91
CA ASN A 87 -22.15 30.96 5.88
C ASN A 87 -21.81 30.39 4.49
N VAL A 88 -22.32 31.02 3.44
CA VAL A 88 -22.00 30.65 2.05
C VAL A 88 -20.51 30.88 1.76
N ASP A 89 -19.98 32.04 2.15
CA ASP A 89 -18.56 32.38 1.95
C ASP A 89 -17.63 31.42 2.71
N LEU A 90 -17.96 31.13 3.97
CA LEU A 90 -17.21 30.16 4.78
C LEU A 90 -17.26 28.75 4.18
N ARG A 91 -18.41 28.31 3.66
CA ARG A 91 -18.53 27.01 2.98
C ARG A 91 -17.68 26.97 1.71
N ALA A 92 -17.66 28.04 0.92
CA ALA A 92 -16.79 28.15 -0.24
C ALA A 92 -15.31 28.10 0.15
N LYS A 93 -14.93 28.80 1.23
CA LYS A 93 -13.54 28.76 1.73
C LYS A 93 -13.13 27.39 2.24
N ILE A 94 -14.03 26.69 2.92
CA ILE A 94 -13.82 25.30 3.36
C ILE A 94 -13.60 24.39 2.14
N ALA A 95 -14.38 24.53 1.08
CA ALA A 95 -14.20 23.75 -0.14
C ALA A 95 -12.82 24.00 -0.78
N GLU A 96 -12.42 25.27 -0.93
CA GLU A 96 -11.11 25.65 -1.47
C GLU A 96 -9.94 25.07 -0.63
N LEU A 97 -10.06 25.13 0.70
CA LEU A 97 -9.03 24.58 1.59
C LEU A 97 -8.95 23.05 1.51
N LYS A 98 -10.08 22.37 1.36
CA LYS A 98 -10.12 20.91 1.17
C LYS A 98 -9.46 20.48 -0.14
N GLU A 99 -9.77 21.15 -1.25
CA GLU A 99 -9.11 20.87 -2.53
C GLU A 99 -7.59 21.06 -2.44
N ARG A 100 -7.17 22.12 -1.71
CA ARG A 100 -5.75 22.38 -1.48
C ARG A 100 -5.10 21.30 -0.62
N GLU A 101 -5.76 20.84 0.44
CA GLU A 101 -5.30 19.75 1.30
C GLU A 101 -5.16 18.44 0.51
N GLU A 102 -6.16 18.11 -0.31
CA GLU A 102 -6.13 16.94 -1.20
C GLU A 102 -4.97 17.02 -2.20
N TRP A 103 -4.73 18.19 -2.78
CA TRP A 103 -3.58 18.41 -3.67
C TRP A 103 -2.24 18.21 -2.94
N PHE A 104 -2.10 18.75 -1.73
CA PHE A 104 -0.89 18.56 -0.93
C PHE A 104 -0.67 17.09 -0.59
N LEU A 105 -1.73 16.38 -0.21
CA LEU A 105 -1.68 14.95 0.07
C LEU A 105 -1.27 14.15 -1.17
N MET A 106 -1.87 14.45 -2.33
CA MET A 106 -1.50 13.83 -3.60
C MET A 106 -0.02 14.06 -3.95
N LYS A 107 0.47 15.29 -3.76
CA LYS A 107 1.88 15.63 -4.01
C LYS A 107 2.81 14.88 -3.05
N MET A 108 2.46 14.81 -1.77
CA MET A 108 3.22 14.07 -0.76
C MET A 108 3.27 12.57 -1.09
N ASN A 109 2.14 11.98 -1.51
CA ASN A 109 2.08 10.57 -1.90
C ASN A 109 2.95 10.27 -3.12
N CYS A 110 2.99 11.17 -4.11
CA CYS A 110 3.88 11.03 -5.27
C CYS A 110 5.36 11.07 -4.85
N MET A 111 5.73 12.03 -3.99
CA MET A 111 7.11 12.11 -3.47
C MET A 111 7.50 10.87 -2.68
N ASN A 112 6.60 10.36 -1.82
CA ASN A 112 6.83 9.15 -1.05
C ASN A 112 6.98 7.92 -1.94
N ARG A 113 6.22 7.82 -3.03
CA ARG A 113 6.38 6.74 -4.01
C ARG A 113 7.76 6.79 -4.67
N ASN A 114 8.19 7.96 -5.15
CA ASN A 114 9.51 8.11 -5.76
C ASN A 114 10.64 7.73 -4.79
N LEU A 115 10.49 8.11 -3.51
CA LEU A 115 11.46 7.72 -2.47
C LEU A 115 11.49 6.19 -2.30
N LYS A 116 10.32 5.57 -2.23
CA LYS A 116 10.20 4.12 -2.09
C LYS A 116 10.80 3.36 -3.28
N GLU A 117 10.58 3.85 -4.50
CA GLU A 117 11.17 3.28 -5.72
C GLU A 117 12.71 3.36 -5.70
N MET A 118 13.27 4.46 -5.19
CA MET A 118 14.72 4.57 -5.01
C MET A 118 15.24 3.57 -3.98
N GLU A 119 14.59 3.45 -2.82
CA GLU A 119 14.96 2.48 -1.79
C GLU A 119 14.91 1.04 -2.31
N ASP A 120 13.84 0.67 -3.00
CA ASP A 120 13.70 -0.65 -3.59
C ASP A 120 14.75 -0.88 -4.69
N GLY A 121 15.07 0.15 -5.49
CA GLY A 121 16.16 0.11 -6.46
C GLY A 121 17.53 -0.13 -5.83
N PHE A 122 17.82 0.51 -4.71
CA PHE A 122 19.05 0.26 -3.95
C PHE A 122 19.08 -1.15 -3.37
N ALA A 123 17.97 -1.62 -2.80
CA ALA A 123 17.85 -2.97 -2.26
C ALA A 123 18.10 -4.05 -3.33
N LEU A 124 17.46 -3.91 -4.50
CA LEU A 124 17.67 -4.80 -5.64
C LEU A 124 19.14 -4.83 -6.09
N LYS A 125 19.79 -3.66 -6.15
CA LYS A 125 21.19 -3.58 -6.55
C LYS A 125 22.11 -4.26 -5.53
N MET A 126 21.84 -4.09 -4.24
CA MET A 126 22.57 -4.77 -3.17
C MET A 126 22.42 -6.28 -3.24
N GLU A 127 21.21 -6.78 -3.53
CA GLU A 127 20.95 -8.21 -3.71
C GLU A 127 21.67 -8.78 -4.95
N GLN A 128 21.70 -8.04 -6.05
CA GLN A 128 22.48 -8.42 -7.24
C GLN A 128 23.98 -8.56 -6.94
N TYR A 129 24.55 -7.65 -6.15
CA TYR A 129 25.97 -7.74 -5.75
C TYR A 129 26.24 -8.99 -4.93
N LYS A 130 25.39 -9.28 -3.93
CA LYS A 130 25.50 -10.51 -3.12
C LYS A 130 25.42 -11.76 -3.98
N ASN A 131 24.42 -11.86 -4.85
CA ASN A 131 24.29 -13.00 -5.76
C ASN A 131 25.53 -13.17 -6.64
N LYS A 132 26.12 -12.06 -7.12
CA LYS A 132 27.35 -12.13 -7.90
C LYS A 132 28.54 -12.63 -7.08
N GLU A 133 28.66 -12.21 -5.83
CA GLU A 133 29.68 -12.71 -4.91
C GLU A 133 29.50 -14.22 -4.67
N ASP A 134 28.27 -14.66 -4.39
CA ASP A 134 27.94 -16.09 -4.22
C ASP A 134 28.29 -16.93 -5.46
N TRP A 135 27.97 -16.42 -6.67
CA TRP A 135 28.33 -17.07 -7.93
C TRP A 135 29.85 -17.19 -8.11
N ASN A 136 30.60 -16.14 -7.83
CA ASN A 136 32.05 -16.17 -7.92
C ASN A 136 32.66 -17.15 -6.90
N GLU A 137 32.09 -17.23 -5.68
CA GLU A 137 32.54 -18.16 -4.65
C GLU A 137 32.34 -19.62 -5.09
N LEU A 138 31.16 -19.95 -5.64
CA LEU A 138 30.89 -21.27 -6.21
C LEU A 138 31.82 -21.62 -7.37
N GLU A 139 32.10 -20.65 -8.25
CA GLU A 139 33.02 -20.84 -9.38
C GLU A 139 34.46 -21.09 -8.91
N MET A 140 34.91 -20.32 -7.91
CA MET A 140 36.23 -20.51 -7.30
C MET A 140 36.36 -21.87 -6.61
N GLU A 141 35.29 -22.33 -5.95
CA GLU A 141 35.26 -23.64 -5.31
C GLU A 141 35.30 -24.79 -6.33
N ASP A 142 34.55 -24.69 -7.43
CA ASP A 142 34.60 -25.66 -8.54
C ASP A 142 36.01 -25.74 -9.15
N LEU A 143 36.65 -24.59 -9.38
CA LEU A 143 38.03 -24.54 -9.84
C LEU A 143 39.00 -25.17 -8.84
N ARG A 144 38.81 -24.95 -7.53
CA ARG A 144 39.63 -25.56 -6.48
C ARG A 144 39.55 -27.08 -6.52
N VAL A 145 38.34 -27.65 -6.61
CA VAL A 145 38.14 -29.10 -6.70
C VAL A 145 38.81 -29.68 -7.95
N LYS A 146 38.68 -29.01 -9.10
CA LYS A 146 39.35 -29.42 -10.34
C LYS A 146 40.87 -29.40 -10.21
N MET A 147 41.43 -28.41 -9.51
CA MET A 147 42.87 -28.38 -9.24
C MET A 147 43.32 -29.57 -8.38
N GLU A 148 42.59 -29.90 -7.31
CA GLU A 148 42.87 -31.06 -6.46
C GLU A 148 42.82 -32.38 -7.26
N GLU A 149 41.85 -32.52 -8.17
CA GLU A 149 41.77 -33.69 -9.05
C GLU A 149 42.98 -33.79 -9.99
N VAL A 150 43.41 -32.66 -10.59
CA VAL A 150 44.60 -32.62 -11.43
C VAL A 150 45.86 -32.98 -10.63
N GLU A 151 45.98 -32.48 -9.41
CA GLU A 151 47.10 -32.82 -8.51
C GLU A 151 47.11 -34.31 -8.17
N ALA A 152 45.95 -34.89 -7.82
CA ALA A 152 45.82 -36.32 -7.55
C ALA A 152 46.21 -37.16 -8.77
N ASN A 153 45.75 -36.78 -9.96
CA ASN A 153 46.09 -37.43 -11.22
C ASN A 153 47.60 -37.34 -11.52
N ASN A 154 48.21 -36.18 -11.27
CA ASN A 154 49.65 -36.01 -11.43
C ASN A 154 50.45 -36.89 -10.47
N VAL A 155 50.02 -37.03 -9.21
CA VAL A 155 50.63 -37.95 -8.24
C VAL A 155 50.54 -39.39 -8.73
N GLN A 156 49.38 -39.82 -9.22
CA GLN A 156 49.21 -41.17 -9.78
C GLN A 156 50.11 -41.41 -10.99
N LEU A 157 50.22 -40.44 -11.90
CA LEU A 157 51.10 -40.54 -13.07
C LEU A 157 52.57 -40.65 -12.66
N ARG A 158 53.02 -39.88 -11.67
CA ARG A 158 54.40 -39.98 -11.14
C ARG A 158 54.71 -41.37 -10.61
N VAL A 159 53.80 -41.94 -9.81
CA VAL A 159 53.96 -43.31 -9.29
C VAL A 159 54.06 -44.33 -10.44
N LYS A 160 53.21 -44.21 -11.47
CA LYS A 160 53.28 -45.09 -12.65
C LYS A 160 54.60 -44.95 -13.41
N VAL A 161 55.15 -43.74 -13.51
CA VAL A 161 56.46 -43.51 -14.14
C VAL A 161 57.57 -44.20 -13.35
N GLU A 162 57.60 -44.03 -12.03
CA GLU A 162 58.58 -44.68 -11.14
C GLU A 162 58.50 -46.22 -11.23
N GLU A 163 57.29 -46.77 -11.30
CA GLU A 163 57.07 -48.22 -11.49
C GLU A 163 57.57 -48.70 -12.85
N MET A 164 57.27 -47.98 -13.94
CA MET A 164 57.77 -48.30 -15.28
C MET A 164 59.31 -48.21 -15.35
N GLU A 165 59.91 -47.24 -14.68
CA GLU A 165 61.37 -47.11 -14.60
C GLU A 165 61.99 -48.28 -13.84
N ALA A 166 61.44 -48.67 -12.70
CA ALA A 166 61.88 -49.84 -11.94
C ALA A 166 61.78 -51.13 -12.76
N ASN A 167 60.66 -51.32 -13.47
CA ASN A 167 60.46 -52.44 -14.38
C ASN A 167 61.50 -52.46 -15.52
N ASN A 168 61.79 -51.31 -16.12
CA ASN A 168 62.83 -51.17 -17.14
C ASN A 168 64.23 -51.50 -16.62
N VAL A 169 64.58 -51.06 -15.40
CA VAL A 169 65.86 -51.39 -14.76
C VAL A 169 65.96 -52.92 -14.54
N SER A 170 64.89 -53.55 -14.04
CA SER A 170 64.82 -54.99 -13.84
C SER A 170 64.96 -55.78 -15.15
N LEU A 171 64.25 -55.36 -16.21
CA LEU A 171 64.37 -55.96 -17.55
C LEU A 171 65.79 -55.85 -18.11
N ARG A 172 66.43 -54.67 -18.00
CA ARG A 172 67.82 -54.48 -18.43
C ARG A 172 68.79 -55.36 -17.67
N LYS A 173 68.54 -55.62 -16.37
CA LYS A 173 69.35 -56.53 -15.57
C LYS A 173 69.21 -57.98 -16.05
N ARG A 174 67.97 -58.46 -16.22
CA ARG A 174 67.70 -59.81 -16.76
C ARG A 174 68.33 -60.02 -18.13
N LEU A 175 68.18 -59.05 -19.03
CA LEU A 175 68.79 -59.10 -20.37
C LEU A 175 70.32 -59.23 -20.29
N LYS A 176 70.98 -58.51 -19.36
CA LYS A 176 72.42 -58.65 -19.14
C LYS A 176 72.80 -60.05 -18.63
N GLU A 177 72.04 -60.59 -17.68
CA GLU A 177 72.25 -61.93 -17.13
C GLU A 177 72.08 -63.02 -18.20
N GLU A 178 71.04 -62.93 -19.05
CA GLU A 178 70.82 -63.85 -20.17
C GLU A 178 71.94 -63.78 -21.21
N VAL A 179 72.38 -62.58 -21.58
CA VAL A 179 73.52 -62.38 -22.48
C VAL A 179 74.80 -62.99 -21.90
N GLU A 180 75.02 -62.84 -20.58
CA GLU A 180 76.20 -63.40 -19.92
C GLU A 180 76.11 -64.93 -19.80
N TYR A 181 74.93 -65.48 -19.54
CA TYR A 181 74.68 -66.92 -19.53
C TYR A 181 74.92 -67.54 -20.91
N GLY A 182 74.36 -66.96 -21.98
CA GLY A 182 74.55 -67.44 -23.36
C GLY A 182 76.01 -67.41 -23.80
N LYS A 183 76.80 -66.43 -23.34
CA LYS A 183 78.27 -66.41 -23.56
C LYS A 183 79.00 -67.56 -22.86
N LYS A 184 78.51 -68.05 -21.72
CA LYS A 184 79.14 -69.12 -20.92
C LYS A 184 78.74 -70.51 -21.40
N THR A 185 77.47 -70.74 -21.73
CA THR A 185 76.99 -72.04 -22.20
C THR A 185 77.23 -72.25 -23.69
N GLY A 186 77.45 -71.17 -24.42
CA GLY A 186 77.42 -71.22 -25.86
C GLY A 186 76.05 -71.72 -26.32
N GLU A 187 74.96 -71.19 -25.77
CA GLU A 187 73.59 -71.41 -26.28
C GLU A 187 72.89 -70.05 -26.56
N CYS A 188 72.18 -69.92 -27.69
CA CYS A 188 71.37 -68.75 -28.04
C CYS A 188 69.90 -69.16 -28.20
N VAL A 189 68.98 -68.31 -27.79
CA VAL A 189 67.53 -68.55 -27.92
C VAL A 189 66.97 -67.55 -28.92
N ASP A 190 66.23 -68.02 -29.91
CA ASP A 190 65.63 -67.14 -30.91
C ASP A 190 64.35 -66.46 -30.39
N CYS A 191 63.81 -65.50 -31.15
CA CYS A 191 62.61 -64.74 -30.78
C CYS A 191 61.33 -65.58 -30.67
N ASN A 192 61.36 -66.87 -31.05
CA ASN A 192 60.25 -67.82 -30.94
C ASN A 192 60.43 -68.82 -29.80
N GLY A 193 61.49 -68.70 -29.00
CA GLY A 193 61.74 -69.51 -27.80
C GLY A 193 62.48 -70.82 -28.05
N VAL A 194 63.16 -70.98 -29.19
CA VAL A 194 63.93 -72.20 -29.52
C VAL A 194 65.41 -72.01 -29.16
N THR A 195 65.97 -72.94 -28.38
CA THR A 195 67.37 -72.97 -27.93
C THR A 195 68.30 -73.62 -28.96
N PHE A 196 69.40 -72.95 -29.30
CA PHE A 196 70.48 -73.42 -30.18
C PHE A 196 71.82 -73.38 -29.45
N SER A 197 72.77 -74.24 -29.83
CA SER A 197 74.14 -74.20 -29.31
C SER A 197 75.08 -73.43 -30.26
N TRP A 198 75.73 -72.37 -29.75
CA TRP A 198 76.81 -71.57 -30.35
C TRP A 198 77.93 -72.43 -30.91
N HIS A 199 78.15 -73.64 -30.40
CA HIS A 199 79.19 -74.52 -30.91
C HIS A 199 78.79 -75.34 -32.13
N ARG A 200 77.58 -75.17 -32.70
CA ARG A 200 77.27 -75.74 -34.01
C ARG A 200 76.90 -74.78 -35.13
N ASP A 201 76.28 -73.63 -34.87
CA ASP A 201 75.84 -72.78 -35.99
C ASP A 201 76.13 -71.29 -35.78
N CYS A 202 77.35 -70.95 -35.35
CA CYS A 202 77.93 -69.64 -35.63
C CYS A 202 78.38 -69.55 -37.10
N CYS A 203 77.47 -69.80 -38.03
CA CYS A 203 77.58 -69.41 -39.43
C CYS A 203 76.19 -68.97 -39.86
N LEU A 204 76.10 -67.84 -40.56
CA LEU A 204 74.88 -67.16 -41.03
C LEU A 204 74.21 -66.36 -39.90
N PHE A 205 74.57 -65.12 -39.58
CA PHE A 205 74.67 -63.97 -40.46
C PHE A 205 75.48 -62.89 -39.74
N GLY A 206 76.72 -62.65 -40.19
CA GLY A 206 77.43 -61.40 -39.94
C GLY A 206 77.27 -60.52 -41.16
N GLY A 207 76.54 -59.42 -41.02
CA GLY A 207 76.27 -58.39 -42.04
C GLY A 207 75.34 -57.33 -41.48
#